data_AF-A0A233RNP3-F1
#
_entry.id   AF-A0A233RNP3-F1
#
_cell.length_a   1.000
_cell.length_b   1.000
_cell.length_c   1.000
_cell.angle_alpha   90.00
_cell.angle_beta   90.00
_cell.angle_gamma   90.00
#
_symmetry.space_group_name_H-M   'P 1'
#
loop_
_entity.id
_entity.type
_entity.pdbx_description
1 polymer ?
#
loop_
_entity_poly.entity_id
_entity_poly.type
_entity_poly.pdbx_seq_one_letter_code
_entity_poly.pdbx_strand_id
1 'polypeptide(L)'
;MRPVTSSGWATSVMDTKEGRTYRDVANVEFTVAGKLGAATKPPCDDTGGPDEGHVPATTKIAHAVDGISPKVAIAVGDTPDDVTFVAVYSGNKLPPEVKKLINAS
;
A
#
# COMPACT_ATOMS: atom_id res chain seq x y z
N MET A 1 -10.45 -17.55 -3.49
CA MET A 1 -10.09 -16.16 -3.11
C MET A 1 -10.95 -15.20 -3.94
N ARG A 2 -11.33 -14.03 -3.42
CA ARG A 2 -12.12 -13.02 -4.15
C ARG A 2 -11.20 -11.85 -4.54
N PRO A 3 -11.34 -11.26 -5.74
CA PRO A 3 -10.63 -10.04 -6.08
C PRO A 3 -11.11 -8.90 -5.20
N VAL A 4 -10.18 -8.03 -4.81
CA VAL A 4 -10.47 -6.79 -4.09
C VAL A 4 -10.01 -5.60 -4.92
N THR A 5 -10.75 -4.51 -4.82
CA THR A 5 -10.45 -3.28 -5.54
C THR A 5 -9.82 -2.28 -4.58
N SER A 6 -8.60 -1.83 -4.89
CA SER A 6 -7.94 -0.79 -4.12
C SER A 6 -8.69 0.53 -4.27
N SER A 7 -9.38 0.92 -3.21
CA SER A 7 -10.09 2.17 -3.12
C SER A 7 -9.09 3.22 -2.61
N GLY A 8 -8.34 3.86 -3.52
CA GLY A 8 -7.30 4.83 -3.14
C GLY A 8 -7.92 6.16 -2.70
N TRP A 9 -7.78 6.53 -1.42
CA TRP A 9 -8.37 7.78 -0.90
C TRP A 9 -7.39 8.72 -0.18
N ALA A 10 -6.12 8.37 -0.03
CA ALA A 10 -5.14 9.28 0.56
C ALA A 10 -3.76 8.87 0.11
N THR A 11 -2.95 9.84 -0.35
CA THR A 11 -1.51 9.68 -0.66
C THR A 11 -0.80 9.10 0.56
N SER A 12 -0.85 7.79 0.74
CA SER A 12 -0.41 7.12 1.95
C SER A 12 0.93 6.50 1.64
N VAL A 13 1.94 7.09 2.26
CA VAL A 13 3.29 6.57 2.21
C VAL A 13 3.43 5.54 3.32
N MET A 14 3.80 4.31 2.99
CA MET A 14 4.03 3.25 3.97
C MET A 14 5.49 2.85 3.97
N ASP A 15 6.06 2.75 5.17
CA ASP A 15 7.40 2.26 5.35
C ASP A 15 7.36 0.81 5.87
N THR A 16 8.18 -0.03 5.27
CA THR A 16 8.36 -1.41 5.72
C THR A 16 9.66 -1.51 6.49
N LYS A 17 9.82 -2.55 7.32
CA LYS A 17 11.10 -2.81 8.02
C LYS A 17 12.32 -2.88 7.10
N GLU A 18 12.13 -3.09 5.79
CA GLU A 18 13.21 -3.07 4.79
C GLU A 18 13.62 -1.65 4.36
N GLY A 19 13.06 -0.58 4.93
CA GLY A 19 13.32 0.81 4.54
C GLY A 19 12.81 1.14 3.13
N ARG A 20 11.79 0.40 2.67
CA ARG A 20 11.16 0.62 1.37
C ARG A 20 9.91 1.44 1.56
N THR A 21 9.83 2.50 0.76
CA THR A 21 8.69 3.40 0.68
C THR A 21 7.69 2.90 -0.36
N TYR A 22 6.50 2.53 0.09
CA TYR A 22 5.38 2.17 -0.76
C TYR A 22 4.39 3.32 -0.85
N ARG A 23 3.73 3.44 -2.00
CA ARG A 23 2.73 4.47 -2.26
C ARG A 23 1.47 3.83 -2.81
N ASP A 24 0.32 4.35 -2.43
CA ASP A 24 -0.98 3.82 -2.84
C ASP A 24 -1.18 3.88 -4.36
N VAL A 25 -1.86 2.86 -4.88
CA VAL A 25 -2.31 2.79 -6.26
C VAL A 25 -3.80 2.52 -6.24
N ALA A 26 -4.58 3.48 -6.74
CA ALA A 26 -6.02 3.36 -6.89
C ALA A 26 -6.40 2.56 -8.14
N ASN A 27 -7.63 2.02 -8.14
CA ASN A 27 -8.25 1.36 -9.31
C ASN A 27 -7.43 0.19 -9.84
N VAL A 28 -6.95 -0.66 -8.93
CA VAL A 28 -6.34 -1.94 -9.30
C VAL A 28 -7.15 -3.05 -8.66
N GLU A 29 -7.56 -4.02 -9.46
CA GLU A 29 -8.06 -5.30 -8.97
C GLU A 29 -6.90 -6.25 -8.75
N PHE A 30 -6.86 -6.85 -7.57
CA PHE A 30 -5.82 -7.79 -7.21
C PHE A 30 -6.35 -8.85 -6.26
N THR A 31 -5.61 -9.95 -6.15
CA THR A 31 -5.92 -11.04 -5.22
C THR A 31 -4.90 -11.05 -4.10
N VAL A 32 -5.36 -11.13 -2.86
CA VAL A 32 -4.47 -11.28 -1.70
C VAL A 32 -4.06 -12.75 -1.59
N ALA A 33 -2.74 -13.00 -1.62
CA ALA A 33 -2.16 -14.35 -1.57
C ALA A 33 -1.86 -14.82 -0.14
N GLY A 34 -1.49 -13.93 0.78
CA GLY A 34 -1.21 -14.31 2.17
C GLY A 34 -0.56 -13.21 3.00
N LYS A 35 -0.49 -13.37 4.32
CA LYS A 35 0.08 -12.37 5.23
C LYS A 35 1.62 -12.37 5.15
N LEU A 36 2.22 -11.21 4.90
CA LEU A 36 3.68 -11.01 4.88
C LEU A 36 4.22 -10.53 6.23
N GLY A 37 3.49 -9.68 6.94
CA GLY A 37 3.98 -9.07 8.18
C GLY A 37 3.21 -7.82 8.58
N ALA A 38 3.90 -6.92 9.30
CA ALA A 38 3.36 -5.62 9.69
C ALA A 38 4.00 -4.52 8.83
N ALA A 39 3.18 -3.63 8.28
CA ALA A 39 3.61 -2.39 7.64
C ALA A 39 3.29 -1.22 8.56
N THR A 40 4.22 -0.27 8.70
CA THR A 40 4.02 0.89 9.55
C THR A 40 3.82 2.10 8.65
N LYS A 41 2.66 2.74 8.79
CA LYS A 41 2.44 4.05 8.18
C LYS A 41 3.06 5.09 9.11
N PRO A 42 4.13 5.81 8.70
CA PRO A 42 4.64 6.92 9.49
C PRO A 42 3.55 7.98 9.68
N PRO A 43 3.61 8.77 10.77
CA PRO A 43 2.73 9.90 10.94
C PRO A 43 2.89 10.84 9.74
N CYS A 44 1.77 11.37 9.23
CA CYS A 44 1.80 12.35 8.16
C CYS A 44 2.26 13.69 8.75
N ASP A 45 3.55 14.00 8.66
CA ASP A 45 4.19 15.14 9.33
C ASP A 45 4.12 16.45 8.51
N ASP A 46 3.25 16.52 7.49
CA ASP A 46 3.24 17.61 6.50
C ASP A 46 2.14 18.67 6.72
N THR A 47 1.62 18.82 7.94
CA THR A 47 0.73 19.95 8.27
C THR A 47 1.04 20.50 9.65
N GLY A 48 1.97 21.45 9.68
CA GLY A 48 2.19 22.32 10.84
C GLY A 48 0.97 23.21 11.07
N GLY A 49 0.08 22.79 11.95
CA GLY A 49 -1.02 23.59 12.51
C GLY A 49 -1.07 23.39 14.03
N PRO A 50 -1.28 24.45 14.84
CA PRO A 50 -1.11 24.38 16.29
C PRO A 50 -2.15 23.53 17.07
N ASP A 51 -3.07 22.84 16.40
CA ASP A 51 -4.22 22.17 17.06
C ASP A 51 -4.62 20.81 16.45
N GLU A 52 -3.82 20.17 15.60
CA GLU A 52 -4.24 18.92 14.96
C GLU A 52 -3.56 17.70 15.57
N GLY A 53 -4.38 16.86 16.20
CA GLY A 53 -3.98 15.68 16.95
C GLY A 53 -2.95 14.84 16.20
N HIS A 54 -1.81 14.62 16.85
CA HIS A 54 -0.75 13.71 16.45
C HIS A 54 -1.36 12.39 15.94
N VAL A 55 -1.45 12.21 14.62
CA VAL A 55 -1.99 10.97 14.05
C VAL A 55 -0.92 9.92 14.31
N PRO A 56 -1.13 8.96 15.22
CA PRO A 56 -0.07 8.05 15.60
C PRO A 56 0.31 7.18 14.41
N ALA A 57 1.59 6.79 14.36
CA ALA A 57 2.07 5.81 13.41
C ALA A 57 1.13 4.59 13.44
N THR A 58 0.47 4.33 12.31
CA THR A 58 -0.54 3.27 12.26
C THR A 58 0.14 2.00 11.74
N THR A 59 0.26 1.00 12.59
CA THR A 59 0.72 -0.32 12.17
C THR A 59 -0.46 -1.09 11.60
N LYS A 60 -0.36 -1.48 10.33
CA LYS A 60 -1.32 -2.31 9.61
C LYS A 60 -0.67 -3.65 9.23
N ILE A 61 -1.48 -4.60 8.79
CA ILE A 61 -0.98 -5.88 8.30
C ILE A 61 -0.65 -5.75 6.81
N ALA A 62 0.57 -6.16 6.44
CA ALA A 62 0.98 -6.34 5.06
C ALA A 62 0.66 -7.75 4.59
N HIS A 63 0.13 -7.85 3.38
CA HIS A 63 -0.22 -9.07 2.68
C HIS A 63 0.41 -9.08 1.29
N ALA A 64 0.79 -10.26 0.83
CA ALA A 64 1.26 -10.54 -0.50
C ALA A 64 0.10 -10.44 -1.48
N VAL A 65 0.41 -9.94 -2.67
CA VAL A 65 -0.51 -9.94 -3.81
C VAL A 65 -0.14 -11.11 -4.71
N ASP A 66 -1.15 -11.87 -5.12
CA ASP A 66 -0.97 -12.97 -6.05
C ASP A 66 -0.46 -12.45 -7.40
N GLY A 67 0.56 -13.11 -7.95
CA GLY A 67 1.17 -12.72 -9.22
C GLY A 67 2.09 -11.49 -9.16
N ILE A 68 2.33 -10.87 -7.99
CA ILE A 68 3.27 -9.76 -7.83
C ILE A 68 4.27 -10.04 -6.71
N SER A 69 5.52 -9.66 -6.95
CA SER A 69 6.53 -9.74 -5.90
C SER A 69 6.23 -8.74 -4.77
N PRO A 70 6.31 -9.14 -3.49
CA PRO A 70 6.12 -8.22 -2.35
C PRO A 70 7.17 -7.10 -2.28
N LYS A 71 8.28 -7.28 -2.99
CA LYS A 71 9.32 -6.27 -3.19
C LYS A 71 8.88 -5.11 -4.10
N VAL A 72 7.81 -5.33 -4.87
CA VAL A 72 7.30 -4.45 -5.92
C VAL A 72 5.96 -3.86 -5.49
N ALA A 73 5.05 -4.70 -4.99
CA ALA A 73 3.79 -4.25 -4.43
C ALA A 73 3.28 -5.19 -3.34
N ILE A 74 2.56 -4.63 -2.38
CA ILE A 74 1.92 -5.34 -1.28
C ILE A 74 0.53 -4.76 -1.06
N ALA A 75 -0.32 -5.54 -0.40
CA ALA A 75 -1.62 -5.08 0.09
C ALA A 75 -1.50 -4.80 1.57
N VAL A 76 -1.98 -3.65 2.04
CA VAL A 76 -1.90 -3.28 3.45
C VAL A 76 -3.29 -2.96 3.98
N GLY A 77 -3.67 -3.64 5.06
CA GLY A 77 -4.97 -3.46 5.70
C GLY A 77 -5.16 -4.46 6.83
N ASP A 78 -6.07 -4.17 7.76
CA ASP A 78 -6.37 -5.06 8.88
C ASP A 78 -7.12 -6.32 8.43
N THR A 79 -7.95 -6.20 7.40
CA THR A 79 -8.77 -7.29 6.87
C THR A 79 -8.52 -7.45 5.37
N PRO A 80 -8.63 -8.66 4.81
CA PRO A 80 -8.39 -8.91 3.39
C PRO A 80 -9.41 -8.26 2.46
N ASP A 81 -10.60 -7.88 2.96
CA ASP A 81 -11.63 -7.15 2.21
C ASP A 81 -11.41 -5.62 2.24
N ASP A 82 -10.67 -5.11 3.23
CA ASP A 82 -10.34 -3.69 3.41
C ASP A 82 -8.82 -3.51 3.39
N VAL A 83 -8.24 -3.74 2.20
CA VAL A 83 -6.81 -3.57 1.94
C VAL A 83 -6.56 -2.48 0.90
N THR A 84 -5.53 -1.69 1.14
CA THR A 84 -4.99 -0.74 0.16
C THR A 84 -3.85 -1.38 -0.60
N PHE A 85 -3.90 -1.34 -1.93
CA PHE A 85 -2.77 -1.74 -2.75
C PHE A 85 -1.72 -0.64 -2.75
N VAL A 86 -0.49 -1.00 -2.38
CA VAL A 86 0.64 -0.06 -2.38
C VAL A 86 1.81 -0.66 -3.17
N ALA A 87 2.49 0.18 -3.94
CA ALA A 87 3.62 -0.21 -4.78
C ALA A 87 4.86 0.65 -4.49
N VAL A 88 6.04 0.07 -4.69
CA VAL A 88 7.30 0.81 -4.63
C VAL A 88 7.47 1.61 -5.91
N TYR A 89 7.68 2.92 -5.79
CA TYR A 89 7.99 3.78 -6.93
C TYR A 89 9.51 3.90 -7.05
N SER A 90 10.05 3.59 -8.23
CA SER A 90 11.45 3.91 -8.53
C SER A 90 11.52 5.36 -9.02
N GLY A 91 11.78 6.28 -8.08
CA GLY A 91 11.68 7.72 -8.30
C GLY A 91 10.22 8.16 -8.47
N ASN A 92 9.75 8.21 -9.71
CA ASN A 92 8.38 8.58 -10.07
C ASN A 92 7.72 7.58 -11.03
N LYS A 93 8.38 6.44 -11.29
CA LYS A 93 7.85 5.41 -12.19
C LYS A 93 7.35 4.22 -11.38
N LEU A 94 6.10 3.87 -11.63
CA LEU A 94 5.56 2.57 -11.25
C LEU A 94 6.32 1.46 -11.97
N PRO A 95 6.65 0.36 -11.27
CA PRO A 95 7.24 -0.82 -11.88
C PRO A 95 6.30 -1.40 -12.95
N PRO A 96 6.85 -2.02 -14.01
CA PRO A 96 6.08 -2.47 -15.17
C PRO A 96 5.04 -3.54 -14.79
N GLU A 97 5.30 -4.36 -13.77
CA GLU A 97 4.36 -5.34 -13.24
C GLU A 97 3.04 -4.68 -12.79
N VAL A 98 3.15 -3.60 -12.00
CA VAL A 98 1.99 -2.87 -11.49
C VAL A 98 1.30 -2.10 -12.61
N LYS A 99 2.06 -1.48 -13.52
CA LYS A 99 1.49 -0.82 -14.70
C LYS A 99 0.68 -1.75 -15.59
N LYS A 100 1.13 -3.00 -15.74
CA LYS A 100 0.44 -4.01 -16.53
C LYS A 100 -0.89 -4.39 -15.90
N LEU A 101 -0.94 -4.47 -14.57
CA LEU A 101 -2.19 -4.73 -13.84
C LEU A 101 -3.19 -3.59 -13.96
N ILE A 102 -2.73 -2.33 -13.82
CA ILE A 102 -3.59 -1.17 -14.00
C ILE A 102 -4.15 -1.08 -15.43
N ASN A 103 -3.34 -1.38 -16.46
CA ASN A 103 -3.80 -1.35 -17.86
C ASN A 103 -4.62 -2.59 -18.27
N ALA A 104 -4.60 -3.65 -17.47
CA ALA A 104 -5.38 -4.85 -17.75
C ALA A 104 -6.78 -4.81 -17.10
N SER A 105 -7.09 -3.74 -16.36
CA SER A 105 -8.35 -3.53 -15.64
C SER A 105 -9.35 -2.69 -16.44
#